data_AF-A0AAE6Q9A3-F1
#
_entry.id   AF-A0AAE6Q9A3-F1
#
_cell.length_a   1.000
_cell.length_b   1.000
_cell.length_c   1.000
_cell.angle_alpha   90.00
_cell.angle_beta   90.00
_cell.angle_gamma   90.00
#
_symmetry.space_group_name_H-M   'P 1'
#
loop_
_entity.id
_entity.type
_entity.pdbx_description
1 polymer ?
#
loop_
_entity_poly.entity_id
_entity_poly.type
_entity_poly.pdbx_seq_one_letter_code
_entity_poly.pdbx_strand_id
1 'polypeptide(L)'
;MLFNEKVMLLKNGQKVTQSLHEQVLNELSSLDIIHIKSCYCMGNTDNRGILNIAINKDKTYDLYTPKSTSLFYVTALLTTNQIKNNPGINQLFRNTVSNFILPQDKLVVGIYLLSQDNQLENVNTFLKNNGYFPSGEVNGTDPTKSKTVYNINQCGKIVGCTPLSSPNIFHRNPRGYVNEECFLRHYASLTYAKFTEV
;
A
#
# COMPACT_ATOMS: atom_id res chain seq x y z
N MET A 1 -14.26 6.78 -27.44
CA MET A 1 -13.23 7.35 -26.53
C MET A 1 -12.50 6.16 -25.92
N LEU A 2 -11.39 5.76 -26.53
CA LEU A 2 -10.64 4.55 -26.16
C LEU A 2 -9.83 4.86 -24.90
N PHE A 3 -10.26 4.35 -23.75
CA PHE A 3 -9.42 4.32 -22.56
C PHE A 3 -8.25 3.38 -22.87
N ASN A 4 -7.04 3.93 -22.97
CA ASN A 4 -5.81 3.14 -23.04
C ASN A 4 -5.66 2.38 -21.72
N GLU A 5 -6.12 1.13 -21.71
CA GLU A 5 -6.02 0.18 -20.62
C GLU A 5 -4.56 -0.18 -20.32
N LYS A 6 -3.85 0.70 -19.60
CA LYS A 6 -2.78 0.24 -18.72
C LYS A 6 -3.38 -0.10 -17.36
N VAL A 7 -4.28 -1.09 -17.38
CA VAL A 7 -4.73 -1.86 -16.21
C VAL A 7 -3.50 -2.58 -15.65
N MET A 8 -3.53 -3.00 -14.37
CA MET A 8 -2.46 -3.84 -13.80
C MET A 8 -2.64 -5.21 -14.40
N LEU A 9 -2.41 -5.34 -15.70
CA LEU A 9 -2.18 -6.63 -16.29
C LEU A 9 -0.77 -6.95 -15.81
N LEU A 10 -0.70 -7.65 -14.67
CA LEU A 10 0.36 -8.64 -14.54
C LEU A 10 0.36 -9.43 -15.87
N LYS A 11 1.46 -10.09 -16.23
CA LYS A 11 1.54 -10.78 -17.54
C LYS A 11 0.37 -11.75 -17.86
N ASN A 12 -0.51 -12.00 -16.89
CA ASN A 12 -1.72 -12.79 -16.96
C ASN A 12 -2.97 -11.87 -16.92
N GLY A 13 -3.99 -12.18 -17.70
CA GLY A 13 -5.19 -11.34 -17.89
C GLY A 13 -5.91 -10.87 -16.61
N GLN A 14 -6.85 -9.92 -16.76
CA GLN A 14 -7.51 -9.19 -15.66
C GLN A 14 -8.02 -10.08 -14.52
N LYS A 15 -8.71 -11.18 -14.82
CA LYS A 15 -9.23 -12.14 -13.81
C LYS A 15 -8.12 -12.75 -12.95
N VAL A 16 -6.98 -13.10 -13.57
CA VAL A 16 -5.83 -13.67 -12.86
C VAL A 16 -5.18 -12.63 -11.97
N THR A 17 -5.12 -11.37 -12.42
CA THR A 17 -4.61 -10.28 -11.58
C THR A 17 -5.53 -10.02 -10.38
N GLN A 18 -6.84 -10.00 -10.57
CA GLN A 18 -7.78 -9.78 -9.49
C GLN A 18 -7.70 -10.90 -8.43
N SER A 19 -7.71 -12.16 -8.87
CA SER A 19 -7.58 -13.31 -7.95
C SER A 19 -6.26 -13.27 -7.18
N LEU A 20 -5.15 -12.93 -7.85
CA LEU A 20 -3.88 -12.75 -7.15
C LEU A 20 -3.94 -11.60 -6.14
N HIS A 21 -4.59 -10.50 -6.50
CA HIS A 21 -4.73 -9.36 -5.60
C HIS A 21 -5.50 -9.74 -4.34
N GLU A 22 -6.66 -10.39 -4.48
CA GLU A 22 -7.46 -10.87 -3.35
C GLU A 22 -6.67 -11.83 -2.46
N GLN A 23 -5.90 -12.75 -3.05
CA GLN A 23 -5.01 -13.63 -2.31
C GLN A 23 -3.96 -12.84 -1.52
N VAL A 24 -3.31 -11.84 -2.13
CA VAL A 24 -2.33 -10.97 -1.45
C VAL A 24 -2.96 -10.23 -0.28
N LEU A 25 -4.18 -9.71 -0.43
CA LEU A 25 -4.87 -9.02 0.66
C LEU A 25 -5.13 -9.96 1.84
N ASN A 26 -5.57 -11.20 1.57
CA ASN A 26 -5.80 -12.21 2.60
C ASN A 26 -4.50 -12.59 3.31
N GLU A 27 -3.42 -12.81 2.56
CA GLU A 27 -2.09 -13.15 3.10
C GLU A 27 -1.50 -12.01 3.93
N LEU A 28 -1.65 -10.75 3.51
CA LEU A 28 -1.22 -9.60 4.29
C LEU A 28 -2.04 -9.44 5.57
N SER A 29 -3.35 -9.70 5.49
CA SER A 29 -4.25 -9.61 6.64
C SER A 29 -3.99 -10.72 7.66
N SER A 30 -3.39 -11.85 7.27
CA SER A 30 -3.01 -12.92 8.19
C SER A 30 -1.62 -12.75 8.81
N LEU A 31 -0.86 -11.71 8.41
CA LEU A 31 0.44 -11.45 9.04
C LEU A 31 0.25 -10.91 10.46
N ASP A 32 0.78 -11.64 11.43
CA ASP A 32 0.79 -11.20 12.83
C ASP A 32 1.61 -9.93 13.04
N ILE A 33 2.66 -9.75 12.23
CA ILE A 33 3.65 -8.69 12.38
C ILE A 33 3.93 -8.04 11.02
N ILE A 34 3.86 -6.71 10.95
CA ILE A 34 4.32 -5.92 9.79
C ILE A 34 5.21 -4.79 10.30
N HIS A 35 6.34 -4.56 9.65
CA HIS A 35 7.24 -3.45 10.01
C HIS A 35 6.88 -2.22 9.18
N ILE A 36 6.28 -1.20 9.77
CA ILE A 36 5.86 0.00 9.05
C ILE A 36 6.99 1.04 9.04
N LYS A 37 7.21 1.68 7.88
CA LYS A 37 8.16 2.79 7.65
C LYS A 37 7.45 4.15 7.63
N SER A 38 6.42 4.29 6.81
CA SER A 38 5.64 5.52 6.65
C SER A 38 4.14 5.22 6.59
N CYS A 39 3.33 6.17 7.02
CA CYS A 39 1.87 6.12 7.01
C CYS A 39 1.43 7.56 6.85
N TYR A 40 0.64 7.83 5.83
CA TYR A 40 0.01 9.13 5.67
C TYR A 40 -1.42 8.98 5.18
N CYS A 41 -2.28 9.90 5.62
CA CYS A 41 -3.66 9.98 5.23
C CYS A 41 -3.76 10.66 3.86
N MET A 42 -4.21 9.88 2.87
CA MET A 42 -4.37 10.34 1.48
C MET A 42 -5.83 10.60 1.11
N GLY A 43 -6.78 10.26 1.98
CA GLY A 43 -8.18 10.56 1.74
C GLY A 43 -9.06 10.45 2.97
N ASN A 44 -10.17 11.18 2.97
CA ASN A 44 -11.20 11.10 4.00
C ASN A 44 -12.61 11.28 3.41
N THR A 45 -13.61 10.86 4.17
CA THR A 45 -15.01 11.03 3.79
C THR A 45 -15.52 12.41 4.20
N ASP A 46 -16.11 13.13 3.25
CA ASP A 46 -16.76 14.40 3.52
C ASP A 46 -18.15 14.24 4.14
N ASN A 47 -18.78 15.36 4.51
CA ASN A 47 -20.11 15.36 5.12
C ASN A 47 -21.23 14.85 4.20
N ARG A 48 -20.94 14.59 2.91
CA ARG A 48 -21.88 14.01 1.93
C ARG A 48 -21.68 12.50 1.78
N GLY A 49 -20.76 11.90 2.52
CA GLY A 49 -20.43 10.48 2.41
C GLY A 49 -19.49 10.14 1.27
N ILE A 50 -18.88 11.13 0.60
CA ILE A 50 -17.96 10.90 -0.52
C ILE A 50 -16.53 10.77 0.02
N LEU A 51 -15.86 9.66 -0.29
CA LEU A 51 -14.42 9.49 -0.02
C LEU A 51 -13.63 10.31 -1.03
N ASN A 52 -12.98 11.36 -0.56
CA ASN A 52 -12.09 12.20 -1.35
C ASN A 52 -10.65 11.68 -1.18
N ILE A 53 -9.94 11.47 -2.28
CA ILE A 53 -8.59 10.90 -2.32
C ILE A 53 -7.68 11.83 -3.12
N ALA A 54 -6.54 12.16 -2.54
CA ALA A 54 -5.46 12.87 -3.20
C ALA A 54 -4.38 11.88 -3.66
N ILE A 55 -4.01 11.97 -4.93
CA ILE A 55 -2.92 11.20 -5.53
C ILE A 55 -1.70 12.12 -5.61
N ASN A 56 -0.81 11.97 -4.64
CA ASN A 56 0.47 12.69 -4.58
C ASN A 56 1.60 11.72 -4.92
N LYS A 57 2.46 12.10 -5.87
CA LYS A 57 3.62 11.30 -6.28
C LYS A 57 4.72 11.25 -5.22
N ASP A 58 4.84 12.30 -4.42
CA ASP A 58 5.93 12.44 -3.46
C ASP A 58 5.68 11.62 -2.19
N LYS A 59 4.41 11.37 -1.84
CA LYS A 59 4.03 10.46 -0.74
C LYS A 59 4.70 10.78 0.61
N THR A 60 5.00 12.05 0.83
CA THR A 60 5.84 12.54 1.94
C THR A 60 5.06 13.05 3.14
N TYR A 61 3.83 13.55 2.97
CA TYR A 61 3.04 14.18 4.03
C TYR A 61 1.55 13.83 3.96
N ASP A 62 0.85 14.03 5.08
CA ASP A 62 -0.60 13.91 5.16
C ASP A 62 -1.28 14.95 4.26
N LEU A 63 -2.13 14.48 3.35
CA LEU A 63 -2.92 15.34 2.46
C LEU A 63 -4.29 15.66 3.06
N TYR A 64 -4.73 14.83 3.99
CA TYR A 64 -6.00 14.98 4.71
C TYR A 64 -5.78 14.78 6.20
N THR A 65 -6.58 15.48 7.00
CA THR A 65 -6.77 15.10 8.41
C THR A 65 -7.71 13.88 8.46
N PRO A 66 -7.33 12.78 9.12
CA PRO A 66 -8.19 11.61 9.26
C PRO A 66 -9.52 11.94 9.91
N LYS A 67 -10.62 11.52 9.27
CA LYS A 67 -11.99 11.67 9.75
C LYS A 67 -12.90 10.67 9.05
N SER A 68 -13.86 10.09 9.76
CA SER A 68 -14.82 9.15 9.18
C SER A 68 -14.11 7.99 8.52
N THR A 69 -14.53 7.58 7.34
CA THR A 69 -13.75 6.63 6.56
C THR A 69 -12.55 7.35 5.96
N SER A 70 -11.35 6.91 6.30
CA SER A 70 -10.10 7.49 5.80
C SER A 70 -9.23 6.45 5.11
N LEU A 71 -8.60 6.85 4.01
CA LEU A 71 -7.64 6.04 3.28
C LEU A 71 -6.23 6.45 3.67
N PHE A 72 -5.46 5.49 4.13
CA PHE A 72 -4.05 5.65 4.44
C PHE A 72 -3.20 4.91 3.44
N TYR A 73 -2.08 5.53 3.06
CA TYR A 73 -1.00 4.84 2.37
C TYR A 73 0.11 4.52 3.36
N VAL A 74 0.44 3.24 3.46
CA VAL A 74 1.36 2.69 4.44
C VAL A 74 2.52 2.05 3.71
N THR A 75 3.72 2.59 3.89
CA THR A 75 4.94 1.92 3.41
C THR A 75 5.41 0.95 4.48
N ALA A 76 5.56 -0.34 4.14
CA ALA A 76 5.95 -1.39 5.08
C ALA A 76 7.07 -2.27 4.52
N LEU A 77 7.73 -3.01 5.43
CA LEU A 77 8.76 -3.99 5.14
C LEU A 77 8.22 -5.39 5.42
N LEU A 78 8.31 -6.27 4.42
CA LEU A 78 8.07 -7.70 4.54
C LEU A 78 9.41 -8.44 4.57
N THR A 79 9.56 -9.35 5.53
CA THR A 79 10.75 -10.21 5.63
C THR A 79 10.74 -11.30 4.56
N THR A 80 11.93 -11.81 4.21
CA THR A 80 12.07 -12.93 3.27
C THR A 80 11.25 -14.16 3.66
N ASN A 81 11.11 -14.45 4.97
CA ASN A 81 10.29 -15.56 5.45
C ASN A 81 8.80 -15.32 5.21
N GLN A 82 8.31 -14.10 5.47
CA GLN A 82 6.92 -13.73 5.15
C GLN A 82 6.65 -13.86 3.66
N ILE A 83 7.56 -13.43 2.80
CA ILE A 83 7.39 -13.55 1.35
C ILE A 83 7.41 -15.02 0.91
N LYS A 84 8.31 -15.85 1.45
CA LYS A 84 8.40 -17.29 1.09
C LYS A 84 7.15 -18.07 1.50
N ASN A 85 6.61 -17.78 2.67
CA ASN A 85 5.47 -18.50 3.24
C ASN A 85 4.12 -18.04 2.68
N ASN A 86 4.08 -16.92 1.95
CA ASN A 86 2.87 -16.34 1.38
C ASN A 86 2.96 -16.33 -0.16
N PRO A 87 2.41 -17.35 -0.84
CA PRO A 87 2.61 -17.56 -2.27
C PRO A 87 2.05 -16.43 -3.15
N GLY A 88 0.92 -15.81 -2.77
CA GLY A 88 0.35 -14.68 -3.48
C GLY A 88 1.26 -13.45 -3.43
N ILE A 89 1.79 -13.12 -2.25
CA ILE A 89 2.79 -12.06 -2.05
C ILE A 89 4.04 -12.35 -2.91
N ASN A 90 4.58 -13.56 -2.85
CA ASN A 90 5.74 -13.97 -3.66
C ASN A 90 5.47 -13.80 -5.17
N GLN A 91 4.30 -14.25 -5.63
CA GLN A 91 3.91 -14.16 -7.04
C GLN A 91 3.68 -12.70 -7.48
N LEU A 92 3.10 -11.85 -6.63
CA LEU A 92 2.96 -10.41 -6.89
C LEU A 92 4.32 -9.79 -7.19
N PHE A 93 5.33 -10.06 -6.36
CA PHE A 93 6.70 -9.55 -6.57
C PHE A 93 7.37 -10.13 -7.81
N ARG A 94 7.26 -11.44 -8.07
CA ARG A 94 7.81 -12.07 -9.28
C ARG A 94 7.25 -11.47 -10.56
N ASN A 95 5.98 -11.07 -10.55
CA ASN A 95 5.31 -10.52 -11.72
C ASN A 95 5.62 -9.05 -11.98
N THR A 96 5.97 -8.28 -10.94
CA THR A 96 6.20 -6.82 -11.01
C THR A 96 7.68 -6.44 -11.04
N VAL A 97 8.55 -7.22 -10.39
CA VAL A 97 9.99 -6.95 -10.31
C VAL A 97 10.72 -7.84 -11.33
N SER A 98 11.28 -7.22 -12.37
CA SER A 98 12.08 -7.97 -13.37
C SER A 98 13.31 -8.58 -12.69
N ASN A 99 13.61 -9.86 -12.97
CA ASN A 99 14.71 -10.60 -12.35
C ASN A 99 14.59 -10.64 -10.82
N PHE A 100 13.39 -10.85 -10.30
CA PHE A 100 13.16 -11.03 -8.87
C PHE A 100 13.97 -12.21 -8.33
N ILE A 101 15.06 -11.88 -7.65
CA ILE A 101 15.76 -12.77 -6.73
C ILE A 101 15.25 -12.39 -5.35
N LEU A 102 14.81 -13.37 -4.56
CA LEU A 102 14.39 -13.13 -3.19
C LEU A 102 15.50 -12.35 -2.49
N PRO A 103 15.25 -11.09 -2.04
CA PRO A 103 16.28 -10.31 -1.40
C PRO A 103 16.74 -11.03 -0.14
N GLN A 104 17.99 -10.81 0.25
CA GLN A 104 18.56 -11.49 1.40
C GLN A 104 17.82 -11.11 2.70
N ASP A 105 17.26 -9.89 2.81
CA ASP A 105 16.74 -9.41 4.09
C ASP A 105 15.26 -8.96 4.09
N LYS A 106 14.85 -7.95 3.30
CA LYS A 106 13.49 -7.37 3.35
C LYS A 106 13.03 -6.75 2.01
N LEU A 107 11.71 -6.70 1.76
CA LEU A 107 11.09 -5.96 0.64
C LEU A 107 10.20 -4.83 1.13
N VAL A 108 10.19 -3.71 0.41
CA VAL A 108 9.28 -2.58 0.66
C VAL A 108 7.99 -2.75 -0.15
N VAL A 109 6.86 -2.60 0.52
CA VAL A 109 5.52 -2.59 -0.06
C VAL A 109 4.77 -1.31 0.32
N GLY A 110 3.92 -0.85 -0.58
CA GLY A 110 2.89 0.13 -0.30
C GLY A 110 1.58 -0.61 -0.03
N ILE A 111 0.96 -0.32 1.09
CA ILE A 111 -0.30 -0.92 1.54
C ILE A 111 -1.32 0.21 1.63
N TYR A 112 -2.50 -0.01 1.03
CA TYR A 112 -3.62 0.91 1.17
C TYR A 112 -4.54 0.37 2.25
N LEU A 113 -4.75 1.19 3.28
CA LEU A 113 -5.51 0.83 4.47
C LEU A 113 -6.73 1.73 4.59
N LEU A 114 -7.92 1.13 4.52
CA LEU A 114 -9.19 1.83 4.67
C LEU A 114 -9.66 1.69 6.12
N SER A 115 -9.68 2.80 6.85
CA SER A 115 -9.97 2.83 8.29
C SER A 115 -11.31 3.53 8.53
N GLN A 116 -12.13 2.98 9.41
CA GLN A 116 -13.39 3.60 9.85
C GLN A 116 -13.17 4.47 11.10
N ASP A 117 -14.17 5.28 11.46
CA ASP A 117 -14.11 6.22 12.60
C ASP A 117 -13.62 5.56 13.90
N ASN A 118 -14.18 4.40 14.24
CA ASN A 118 -13.81 3.64 15.44
C ASN A 118 -12.39 3.03 15.39
N GLN A 119 -11.73 3.04 14.23
CA GLN A 119 -10.36 2.55 14.04
C GLN A 119 -9.35 3.70 13.94
N LEU A 120 -9.81 4.94 13.76
CA LEU A 120 -8.91 6.11 13.64
C LEU A 120 -8.11 6.35 14.92
N GLU A 121 -8.63 6.00 16.10
CA GLU A 121 -7.84 6.08 17.34
C GLU A 121 -6.65 5.11 17.31
N ASN A 122 -6.84 3.91 16.77
CA ASN A 122 -5.75 2.97 16.58
C ASN A 122 -4.74 3.57 15.61
N VAL A 123 -5.17 4.07 14.44
CA VAL A 123 -4.28 4.77 13.49
C VAL A 123 -3.55 5.94 14.12
N ASN A 124 -4.24 6.77 14.90
CA ASN A 124 -3.64 7.89 15.60
C ASN A 124 -2.65 7.45 16.68
N THR A 125 -2.91 6.33 17.36
CA THR A 125 -1.97 5.70 18.29
C THR A 125 -0.75 5.18 17.53
N PHE A 126 -0.93 4.61 16.33
CA PHE A 126 0.17 4.27 15.43
C PHE A 126 0.95 5.52 14.99
N LEU A 127 0.27 6.63 14.65
CA LEU A 127 0.90 7.89 14.22
C LEU A 127 1.67 8.57 15.37
N LYS A 128 1.04 8.70 16.54
CA LYS A 128 1.58 9.39 17.74
C LYS A 128 2.70 8.62 18.42
N ASN A 129 2.60 7.30 18.55
CA ASN A 129 3.62 6.51 19.24
C ASN A 129 4.86 6.22 18.39
N ASN A 130 4.77 6.39 17.06
CA ASN A 130 5.86 6.05 16.15
C ASN A 130 6.54 7.24 15.49
N GLY A 131 6.13 8.47 15.81
CA GLY A 131 6.81 9.68 15.34
C GLY A 131 6.99 9.67 13.83
N TYR A 132 5.90 9.43 13.09
CA TYR A 132 5.96 9.51 11.64
C TYR A 132 6.53 10.87 11.25
N PHE A 133 7.62 10.83 10.51
CA PHE A 133 8.17 12.02 9.88
C PHE A 133 7.37 12.25 8.60
N PRO A 134 6.48 13.24 8.51
CA PRO A 134 6.00 13.74 7.23
C PRO A 134 7.12 14.44 6.41
N SER A 135 8.40 14.17 6.73
CA SER A 135 9.56 14.90 6.22
C SER A 135 10.83 14.05 6.08
N GLY A 136 10.77 12.74 6.27
CA GLY A 136 11.92 11.85 6.10
C GLY A 136 11.88 11.15 4.74
N GLU A 137 12.88 11.39 3.90
CA GLU A 137 12.99 10.85 2.53
C GLU A 137 12.35 9.45 2.37
N VAL A 138 11.41 9.32 1.43
CA VAL A 138 10.90 8.02 0.96
C VAL A 138 12.06 7.11 0.49
N ASN A 139 13.20 7.73 0.13
CA ASN A 139 14.47 7.12 -0.25
C ASN A 139 15.41 6.77 0.92
N GLY A 140 15.01 6.99 2.17
CA GLY A 140 15.77 6.61 3.36
C GLY A 140 15.91 5.09 3.44
N THR A 141 17.06 4.60 3.00
CA THR A 141 17.49 3.20 2.89
C THR A 141 17.74 2.51 4.22
N ASP A 142 17.34 3.12 5.34
CA ASP A 142 17.64 2.59 6.68
C ASP A 142 16.47 1.74 7.22
N PRO A 143 16.52 0.39 7.09
CA PRO A 143 15.51 -0.51 7.64
C PRO A 143 15.45 -0.48 9.17
N THR A 144 16.41 0.16 9.85
CA THR A 144 16.41 0.31 11.32
C THR A 144 15.37 1.31 11.82
N LYS A 145 14.84 2.19 10.96
CA LYS A 145 13.81 3.18 11.30
C LYS A 145 12.37 2.67 11.10
N SER A 146 12.18 1.35 11.01
CA SER A 146 10.85 0.74 10.93
C SER A 146 10.31 0.38 12.31
N LYS A 147 9.00 0.39 12.46
CA LYS A 147 8.31 0.06 13.70
C LYS A 147 7.46 -1.18 13.52
N THR A 148 7.59 -2.11 14.45
CA THR A 148 6.83 -3.36 14.46
C THR A 148 5.39 -3.07 14.84
N VAL A 149 4.47 -3.36 13.94
CA VAL A 149 3.02 -3.33 14.18
C VAL A 149 2.52 -4.75 14.26
N TYR A 150 1.79 -5.03 15.33
CA TYR A 150 1.08 -6.29 15.53
C TYR A 150 -0.34 -6.13 15.02
N ASN A 151 -0.80 -7.06 14.19
CA ASN A 151 -2.16 -7.11 13.66
C ASN A 151 -2.66 -5.77 13.06
N ILE A 152 -2.17 -5.44 11.87
CA ILE A 152 -2.53 -4.21 11.14
C ILE A 152 -4.03 -4.06 10.88
N ASN A 153 -4.82 -5.14 10.97
CA ASN A 153 -6.27 -5.07 10.74
C ASN A 153 -7.02 -4.32 11.85
N GLN A 154 -6.40 -4.11 13.01
CA GLN A 154 -6.94 -3.22 14.04
C GLN A 154 -6.94 -1.76 13.60
N CYS A 155 -6.04 -1.40 12.67
CA CYS A 155 -5.96 -0.07 12.09
C CYS A 155 -7.04 0.18 11.04
N GLY A 156 -7.42 -0.86 10.29
CA GLY A 156 -8.33 -0.74 9.14
C GLY A 156 -8.29 -1.98 8.26
N LYS A 157 -9.11 -1.99 7.21
CA LYS A 157 -9.09 -3.04 6.20
C LYS A 157 -7.99 -2.78 5.18
N ILE A 158 -7.13 -3.76 4.93
CA ILE A 158 -6.21 -3.69 3.79
C ILE A 158 -7.02 -3.82 2.50
N VAL A 159 -6.97 -2.79 1.66
CA VAL A 159 -7.72 -2.74 0.38
C VAL A 159 -6.81 -2.74 -0.84
N GLY A 160 -5.50 -2.59 -0.65
CA GLY A 160 -4.56 -2.64 -1.76
C GLY A 160 -3.13 -2.91 -1.30
N CYS A 161 -2.33 -3.46 -2.19
CA CYS A 161 -0.90 -3.68 -2.00
C CYS A 161 -0.16 -3.49 -3.34
N THR A 162 0.91 -2.71 -3.32
CA THR A 162 1.81 -2.49 -4.44
C THR A 162 3.27 -2.68 -4.03
N PRO A 163 4.11 -3.34 -4.84
CA PRO A 163 5.53 -3.49 -4.53
C PRO A 163 6.32 -2.23 -4.89
N LEU A 164 7.11 -1.69 -3.95
CA LEU A 164 7.78 -0.38 -4.08
C LEU A 164 9.29 -0.44 -4.37
N SER A 165 9.84 -1.64 -4.66
CA SER A 165 11.29 -1.97 -4.81
C SER A 165 11.99 -2.41 -3.52
N SER A 166 13.15 -3.04 -3.68
CA SER A 166 14.04 -3.44 -2.58
C SER A 166 15.07 -2.33 -2.36
N PRO A 167 15.45 -1.98 -1.10
CA PRO A 167 16.53 -1.03 -0.82
C PRO A 167 17.90 -1.47 -1.39
N ASN A 168 18.05 -2.72 -1.86
CA ASN A 168 19.27 -3.19 -2.50
C ASN A 168 19.12 -3.40 -4.02
N ILE A 169 17.96 -3.09 -4.60
CA ILE A 169 17.68 -3.19 -6.04
C ILE A 169 17.11 -1.85 -6.50
N PHE A 170 17.81 -0.76 -6.17
CA PHE A 170 17.66 0.50 -6.87
C PHE A 170 18.17 0.27 -8.28
N HIS A 171 17.29 0.35 -9.28
CA HIS A 171 17.55 0.67 -10.71
C HIS A 171 16.48 0.12 -11.65
N ARG A 172 15.40 -0.53 -11.16
CA ARG A 172 14.31 -0.94 -12.07
C ARG A 172 12.96 -0.56 -11.49
N ASN A 173 12.36 0.47 -12.09
CA ASN A 173 10.92 0.73 -12.01
C ASN A 173 10.18 -0.61 -12.18
N PRO A 174 9.33 -1.01 -11.22
CA PRO A 174 8.51 -2.20 -11.38
C PRO A 174 7.77 -2.11 -12.72
N ARG A 175 7.84 -3.18 -13.51
CA ARG A 175 7.17 -3.21 -14.81
C ARG A 175 5.66 -3.22 -14.54
N GLY A 176 4.94 -2.27 -15.12
CA GLY A 176 3.47 -2.27 -15.08
C GLY A 176 2.82 -1.40 -14.01
N TYR A 177 3.44 -0.31 -13.57
CA TYR A 177 2.72 0.69 -12.78
C TYR A 177 1.54 1.27 -13.57
N VAL A 178 0.36 0.92 -13.10
CA VAL A 178 -0.92 1.52 -13.45
C VAL A 178 -0.95 2.92 -12.84
N ASN A 179 -1.73 3.81 -13.45
CA ASN A 179 -2.23 4.98 -12.77
C ASN A 179 -2.80 4.57 -11.39
N GLU A 180 -2.30 5.15 -10.30
CA GLU A 180 -2.70 4.82 -8.91
C GLU A 180 -4.20 4.95 -8.69
N GLU A 181 -4.84 5.95 -9.31
CA GLU A 181 -6.30 6.09 -9.32
C GLU A 181 -6.97 4.86 -9.96
N CYS A 182 -6.49 4.43 -11.12
CA CYS A 182 -7.05 3.26 -11.81
C CYS A 182 -6.88 2.00 -10.95
N PHE A 183 -5.73 1.84 -10.27
CA PHE A 183 -5.51 0.75 -9.33
C PHE A 183 -6.54 0.79 -8.19
N LEU A 184 -6.69 1.95 -7.53
CA LEU A 184 -7.58 2.13 -6.39
C LEU A 184 -9.06 1.95 -6.76
N ARG A 185 -9.48 2.43 -7.94
CA ARG A 185 -10.85 2.25 -8.41
C ARG A 185 -11.21 0.80 -8.68
N HIS A 186 -10.30 0.03 -9.28
CA HIS A 186 -10.60 -1.31 -9.78
C HIS A 186 -10.24 -2.42 -8.81
N TYR A 187 -9.07 -2.34 -8.16
CA TYR A 187 -8.56 -3.43 -7.31
C TYR A 187 -8.84 -3.18 -5.83
N ALA A 188 -8.87 -1.92 -5.40
CA ALA A 188 -9.28 -1.57 -4.03
C ALA A 188 -10.78 -1.29 -3.89
N SER A 189 -11.57 -1.50 -4.96
CA SER A 189 -13.02 -1.29 -5.01
C SER A 189 -13.47 0.12 -4.59
N LEU A 190 -12.62 1.14 -4.80
CA LEU A 190 -12.93 2.55 -4.50
C LEU A 190 -13.60 3.24 -5.69
N THR A 191 -14.56 2.57 -6.33
CA THR A 191 -15.17 2.98 -7.61
C THR A 191 -15.83 4.36 -7.53
N TYR A 192 -16.47 4.66 -6.40
CA TYR A 192 -17.22 5.91 -6.18
C TYR A 192 -16.42 7.00 -5.46
N ALA A 193 -15.14 6.77 -5.18
CA ALA A 193 -14.29 7.79 -4.60
C ALA A 193 -14.01 8.91 -5.62
N LYS A 194 -13.80 10.12 -5.12
CA LYS A 194 -13.38 11.28 -5.90
C LYS A 194 -11.86 11.40 -5.80
N PHE A 195 -11.18 11.43 -6.93
CA PHE A 195 -9.72 11.49 -7.01
C PHE A 195 -9.27 12.87 -7.48
N THR A 196 -8.20 13.38 -6.89
CA THR A 196 -7.56 14.65 -7.26
C THR A 196 -6.06 14.43 -7.33
N GLU A 197 -5.40 14.81 -8.42
CA GLU A 197 -3.94 14.87 -8.48
C GLU A 197 -3.44 16.11 -7.75
N VAL A 198 -2.40 15.96 -6.93
CA VAL A 198 -1.85 17.03 -6.06
C VAL A 198 -0.34 17.11 -6.24
#